data_AF-A0A3D5I691-F1
#
_entry.id   AF-A0A3D5I691-F1
#
_cell.length_a   1.000
_cell.length_b   1.000
_cell.length_c   1.000
_cell.angle_alpha   90.00
_cell.angle_beta   90.00
_cell.angle_gamma   90.00
#
_symmetry.space_group_name_H-M   'P 1'
#
loop_
_entity.id
_entity.type
_entity.pdbx_description
1 polymer ?
#
loop_
_entity_poly.entity_id
_entity_poly.type
_entity_poly.pdbx_seq_one_letter_code
_entity_poly.pdbx_strand_id
1 'polypeptide(L)'
;MTTITVTAGDSADAMEKVLAQLGPDAYILESRSDGNRFHIRATDDPSTSAPKPVSGGVHALQGKKQQRNAALHEAMYEPLGTTARR
;
A
#
# COMPACT_ATOMS: atom_id res chain seq x y z
N MET A 1 -16.62 -22.89 0.01
CA MET A 1 -16.46 -21.94 -1.10
C MET A 1 -17.77 -21.20 -1.35
N THR A 2 -17.97 -20.17 -0.55
CA THR A 2 -18.98 -19.13 -0.61
C THR A 2 -18.25 -17.83 -0.89
N THR A 3 -18.65 -17.14 -1.95
CA THR A 3 -18.18 -15.78 -2.24
C THR A 3 -19.36 -14.83 -2.07
N ILE A 4 -19.18 -13.79 -1.27
CA ILE A 4 -20.19 -12.76 -1.03
C ILE A 4 -19.74 -11.41 -1.55
N THR A 5 -20.70 -10.54 -1.82
CA THR A 5 -20.47 -9.12 -2.05
C THR A 5 -21.30 -8.34 -1.05
N VAL A 6 -20.64 -7.54 -0.23
CA VAL A 6 -21.30 -6.69 0.77
C VAL A 6 -21.23 -5.23 0.34
N THR A 7 -22.25 -4.48 0.74
CA THR A 7 -22.32 -3.04 0.53
C THR A 7 -22.67 -2.35 1.85
N ALA A 8 -21.95 -1.28 2.17
CA ALA A 8 -22.17 -0.47 3.36
C ALA A 8 -21.88 1.03 3.12
N GLY A 9 -22.16 1.86 4.13
CA GLY A 9 -21.89 3.30 4.09
C GLY A 9 -20.41 3.64 4.27
N ASP A 10 -19.69 2.86 5.08
CA ASP A 10 -18.24 2.99 5.28
C ASP A 10 -17.54 1.63 5.17
N SER A 11 -16.21 1.67 5.02
CA SER A 11 -15.32 0.51 5.09
C SER A 11 -15.49 -0.33 6.37
N ALA A 12 -15.69 0.29 7.53
CA ALA A 12 -15.83 -0.42 8.82
C ALA A 12 -17.09 -1.29 8.85
N ASP A 13 -18.25 -0.71 8.53
CA ASP A 13 -19.53 -1.45 8.41
C ASP A 13 -19.44 -2.55 7.35
N ALA A 14 -18.76 -2.29 6.23
CA ALA A 14 -18.58 -3.29 5.19
C ALA A 14 -17.78 -4.49 5.73
N MET A 15 -16.70 -4.24 6.46
CA MET A 15 -15.89 -5.29 7.06
C MET A 15 -16.67 -6.08 8.13
N GLU A 16 -17.45 -5.43 9.00
CA GLU A 16 -18.31 -6.13 9.95
C GLU A 16 -19.27 -7.10 9.25
N LYS A 17 -19.88 -6.68 8.14
CA LYS A 17 -20.77 -7.53 7.35
C LYS A 17 -20.06 -8.72 6.72
N VAL A 18 -18.79 -8.56 6.30
CA VAL A 18 -17.99 -9.68 5.80
C VAL A 18 -17.77 -10.69 6.91
N LEU A 19 -17.31 -10.22 8.08
CA LEU A 19 -17.01 -11.07 9.23
C LEU A 19 -18.26 -11.79 9.75
N ALA A 20 -19.42 -11.12 9.75
CA ALA A 20 -20.68 -11.71 10.18
C ALA A 20 -21.16 -12.85 9.26
N GLN A 21 -20.81 -12.82 7.96
CA GLN A 21 -21.27 -13.81 6.98
C GLN A 21 -20.24 -14.92 6.71
N LEU A 22 -18.95 -14.59 6.67
CA LEU A 22 -17.87 -15.52 6.32
C LEU A 22 -16.99 -15.90 7.51
N GLY A 23 -17.06 -15.15 8.61
CA GLY A 23 -16.21 -15.35 9.78
C GLY A 23 -14.88 -14.58 9.72
N PRO A 24 -14.02 -14.73 10.75
CA PRO A 24 -12.76 -14.02 10.88
C PRO A 24 -11.71 -14.41 9.84
N ASP A 25 -11.81 -15.61 9.27
CA ASP A 25 -10.90 -16.13 8.24
C ASP A 25 -11.29 -15.70 6.80
N ALA A 26 -12.24 -14.78 6.66
CA ALA A 26 -12.69 -14.30 5.37
C ALA A 26 -11.56 -13.64 4.56
N TYR A 27 -11.46 -14.00 3.29
CA TYR A 27 -10.49 -13.46 2.35
C TYR A 27 -11.12 -12.40 1.45
N ILE A 28 -10.53 -11.21 1.38
CA ILE A 28 -11.02 -10.11 0.53
C ILE A 28 -10.48 -10.26 -0.89
N LEU A 29 -11.39 -10.34 -1.87
CA LEU A 29 -11.07 -10.45 -3.30
C LEU A 29 -11.00 -9.08 -3.98
N GLU A 30 -11.93 -8.19 -3.67
CA GLU A 30 -12.01 -6.84 -4.25
C GLU A 30 -12.62 -5.88 -3.22
N SER A 31 -12.09 -4.66 -3.15
CA SER A 31 -12.68 -3.54 -2.42
C SER A 31 -12.82 -2.34 -3.35
N ARG A 32 -14.00 -1.73 -3.35
CA ARG A 32 -14.30 -0.54 -4.17
C ARG A 32 -15.13 0.43 -3.36
N SER A 33 -14.85 1.72 -3.51
CA SER A 33 -15.74 2.79 -3.03
C SER A 33 -16.19 3.65 -4.22
N ASP A 34 -17.49 3.91 -4.30
CA ASP A 34 -18.10 4.84 -5.26
C ASP A 34 -18.29 6.25 -4.68
N GLY A 35 -17.74 6.53 -3.50
CA GLY A 35 -17.82 7.83 -2.82
C GLY A 35 -19.07 7.99 -1.94
N ASN A 36 -20.13 7.22 -2.17
CA ASN A 36 -21.30 7.17 -1.29
C ASN A 36 -21.43 5.81 -0.58
N ARG A 37 -20.88 4.75 -1.16
CA ARG A 37 -20.89 3.41 -0.58
C ARG A 37 -19.54 2.72 -0.68
N PHE A 38 -19.40 1.69 0.14
CA PHE A 38 -18.26 0.79 0.18
C PHE A 38 -18.72 -0.61 -0.18
N HIS A 39 -18.08 -1.18 -1.20
CA HIS A 39 -18.36 -2.50 -1.75
C HIS A 39 -17.16 -3.41 -1.49
N ILE A 40 -17.40 -4.56 -0.86
CA ILE A 40 -16.36 -5.55 -0.59
C ILE A 40 -16.82 -6.90 -1.09
N ARG A 41 -16.00 -7.53 -1.94
CA ARG A 41 -16.19 -8.92 -2.37
C ARG A 41 -15.22 -9.80 -1.59
N ALA A 42 -15.75 -10.83 -0.93
CA ALA A 42 -14.98 -11.69 -0.03
C ALA A 42 -15.36 -13.18 -0.17
N THR A 43 -14.50 -14.09 0.27
CA THR A 43 -14.72 -15.54 0.21
C THR A 43 -14.19 -16.28 1.45
N ASP A 44 -14.77 -17.42 1.81
CA ASP A 44 -14.30 -18.31 2.89
C ASP A 44 -13.10 -19.20 2.50
N ASP A 45 -12.84 -19.37 1.19
CA ASP A 45 -11.76 -20.21 0.68
C ASP A 45 -10.76 -19.37 -0.14
N PRO A 46 -9.53 -19.13 0.35
CA PRO A 46 -8.53 -18.37 -0.40
C PRO A 46 -7.96 -19.15 -1.59
N SER A 47 -8.17 -20.46 -1.66
CA SER A 47 -7.63 -21.35 -2.70
C SER A 47 -8.18 -21.04 -4.09
N THR A 48 -9.40 -20.51 -4.18
CA THR A 48 -10.00 -20.02 -5.44
C THR A 48 -9.45 -18.66 -5.89
N SER A 49 -8.71 -17.93 -5.06
CA SER A 49 -8.25 -16.58 -5.37
C SER A 49 -6.90 -16.59 -6.07
N ALA A 50 -6.87 -17.09 -7.31
CA ALA A 50 -5.74 -16.78 -8.19
C ALA A 50 -5.68 -15.24 -8.35
N PRO A 51 -4.62 -14.56 -7.88
CA PRO A 51 -4.60 -13.11 -7.86
C PRO A 51 -4.54 -12.60 -9.30
N LYS A 52 -5.61 -11.93 -9.75
CA LYS A 52 -5.46 -10.94 -10.82
C LYS A 52 -4.73 -9.76 -10.18
N PRO A 53 -3.60 -9.29 -10.74
CA PRO A 53 -2.91 -8.12 -10.19
C PRO A 53 -3.84 -6.91 -10.32
N VAL A 54 -4.53 -6.57 -9.24
CA VAL A 54 -5.29 -5.33 -9.14
C VAL A 54 -4.28 -4.21 -8.91
N SER A 55 -3.80 -3.62 -10.02
CA SER A 55 -3.20 -2.29 -9.98
C SER A 55 -4.31 -1.30 -9.64
N GLY A 56 -4.51 -1.00 -8.36
CA GLY A 56 -5.48 0.01 -7.96
C GLY A 56 -5.68 0.05 -6.46
N GLY A 57 -5.10 1.05 -5.80
CA GLY A 57 -5.45 1.41 -4.43
C GLY A 57 -4.33 1.30 -3.40
N VAL A 58 -3.06 1.47 -3.79
CA VAL A 58 -2.13 2.08 -2.83
C VAL A 58 -2.63 3.52 -2.63
N HIS A 59 -3.29 3.79 -1.51
CA HIS A 59 -3.11 5.08 -0.87
C HIS A 59 -1.60 5.18 -0.65
N ALA A 60 -0.92 5.78 -1.61
CA ALA A 60 0.40 6.33 -1.42
C ALA A 60 0.23 7.35 -0.30
N LEU A 61 0.41 6.89 0.94
CA LEU A 61 0.95 7.69 2.01
C LEU A 61 2.27 8.20 1.46
N GLN A 62 2.19 9.30 0.72
CA GLN A 62 3.29 10.09 0.23
C GLN A 62 3.95 10.63 1.49
N GLY A 63 4.77 9.79 2.12
CA GLY A 63 5.78 10.23 3.06
C GLY A 63 6.63 11.20 2.29
N LYS A 64 6.38 12.50 2.50
CA LYS A 64 7.27 13.58 2.10
C LYS A 64 8.57 13.37 2.88
N LYS A 65 9.40 12.43 2.41
CA LYS A 65 10.79 12.29 2.82
C LYS A 65 11.50 13.54 2.32
N GLN A 66 11.50 14.51 3.22
CA GLN A 66 12.50 15.55 3.42
C GLN A 66 13.85 15.15 2.82
N GLN A 67 14.07 15.53 1.56
CA GLN A 67 15.38 15.55 0.94
C GLN A 67 15.77 17.04 0.86
N ARG A 68 16.15 17.61 2.01
CA ARG A 68 16.87 18.88 2.04
C ARG A 68 18.30 18.58 1.58
N ASN A 69 18.54 18.79 0.30
CA ASN A 69 19.79 19.18 -0.33
C ASN A 69 21.06 18.86 0.48
N ALA A 70 21.61 17.67 0.25
CA ALA A 70 23.03 17.42 0.47
C ALA A 70 23.78 18.07 -0.71
N ALA A 71 24.15 19.34 -0.55
CA ALA A 71 25.17 19.99 -1.39
C ALA A 71 25.70 21.21 -0.64
N LEU A 72 27.01 21.43 -0.78
CA LEU A 72 27.79 22.62 -0.41
C LEU A 72 28.44 22.61 0.98
N HIS A 73 29.50 21.81 1.15
CA HIS A 73 30.83 22.38 1.47
C HIS A 73 31.97 21.33 1.34
N GLU A 74 32.20 20.82 0.13
CA GLU A 74 33.41 20.04 -0.19
C GLU A 74 34.33 20.90 -1.06
N ALA A 75 34.81 22.02 -0.49
CA ALA A 75 35.63 22.98 -1.23
C ALA A 75 36.68 23.67 -0.36
N MET A 76 37.32 22.98 0.61
CA MET A 76 38.50 23.53 1.31
C MET A 76 39.43 22.41 1.82
N TYR A 77 39.96 21.58 0.92
CA TYR A 77 41.28 20.96 1.16
C TYR A 77 41.97 20.76 -0.19
N GLU A 78 42.86 21.67 -0.54
CA GLU A 78 43.73 21.53 -1.70
C GLU A 78 44.71 20.36 -1.50
N PRO A 79 44.84 19.40 -2.43
CA PRO A 79 45.99 18.51 -2.45
C PRO A 79 47.06 19.12 -3.37
N LEU A 80 47.83 20.09 -2.86
CA LEU A 80 49.03 20.55 -3.57
C LEU A 80 50.18 19.56 -3.34
N GLY A 81 50.29 18.61 -4.27
CA GLY A 81 51.54 18.22 -4.90
C GLY A 81 52.57 17.44 -4.06
N THR A 82 52.54 16.12 -4.18
CA THR A 82 53.74 15.29 -4.05
C THR A 82 54.71 15.65 -5.19
N THR A 83 55.82 16.33 -4.90
CA THR A 83 57.01 16.34 -5.75
C THR A 83 58.17 15.75 -4.97
N ALA A 84 58.73 14.68 -5.52
CA ALA A 84 59.85 13.90 -5.03
C ALA A 84 61.21 14.51 -5.41
N ARG A 85 62.25 14.09 -4.67
CA ARG A 85 63.72 14.21 -4.94
C ARG A 85 64.27 15.65 -4.81
N ARG A 86 65.42 15.89 -4.17
CA ARG A 86 66.69 15.14 -4.15
C ARG A 86 67.50 15.51 -2.91
#